data_AF-A0A930YJK9-F1
#
_entry.id   AF-A0A930YJK9-F1
#
_cell.length_a   1.000
_cell.length_b   1.000
_cell.length_c   1.000
_cell.angle_alpha   90.00
_cell.angle_beta   90.00
_cell.angle_gamma   90.00
#
_symmetry.space_group_name_H-M   'P 1'
#
loop_
_entity.id
_entity.type
_entity.pdbx_description
1 polymer ?
#
loop_
_entity_poly.entity_id
_entity_poly.type
_entity_poly.pdbx_seq_one_letter_code
_entity_poly.pdbx_strand_id
1 'polypeptide(L)'
;MRTELAALLRQHRVMHRLAADSSPERAKVGQQILRFRRTLVVWCAQAIRVAQPLTFPNIPQKPADPFRATNEHGAAVSELARALELARDQATTPTASSREIATPNLNDVVEHWRLAARAAALAEHDTAPDLAVHLTAAQARTIAGDVAAISQALVVLDRRYRNTPDWEPLAGCDRLGWAALATALDVSLGQPDYSVDQTGWRPRTKPIRGPAKPGVLGVLQAEHNLLVRLKSIPNAMNLRLIVDSQRLLTSQLIPYAERVDPELAEQWRTRTATYSRIQRELRNVGGRLGNGAGATAEAANAVSRMKVLPSATVIEPRMLGGFQTLFRRIDERISDVLESGVERRAFVQRVRVPRPVSGEGRMVHPVRERFVPVARAADLEVIRTAREHLRPRAEPAAASPGASRVDLHAALIHRPPEKGAQFDVPGL
;
A
#
# COMPACT_ATOMS: atom_id res chain seq x y z
N MET A 1 8.66 11.05 1.32
CA MET A 1 8.47 12.32 2.05
C MET A 1 9.35 12.40 3.30
N ARG A 2 9.08 11.60 4.35
CA ARG A 2 9.85 11.66 5.62
C ARG A 2 11.37 11.53 5.44
N THR A 3 11.83 10.56 4.63
CA THR A 3 13.25 10.36 4.31
C THR A 3 13.91 11.61 3.72
N GLU A 4 13.23 12.29 2.79
CA GLU A 4 13.76 13.48 2.14
C GLU A 4 13.82 14.68 3.10
N LEU A 5 12.81 14.84 3.95
CA LEU A 5 12.82 15.88 4.99
C LEU A 5 13.90 15.62 6.03
N ALA A 6 14.12 14.35 6.42
CA ALA A 6 15.21 13.97 7.31
C ALA A 6 16.58 14.29 6.69
N ALA A 7 16.76 14.00 5.39
CA ALA A 7 17.96 14.38 4.65
C ALA A 7 18.18 15.90 4.69
N LEU A 8 17.16 16.71 4.38
CA LEU A 8 17.21 18.18 4.43
C LEU A 8 17.56 18.74 5.81
N LEU A 9 16.97 18.19 6.87
CA LEU A 9 17.24 18.61 8.25
C LEU A 9 18.69 18.34 8.67
N ARG A 10 19.27 17.22 8.22
CA ARG A 10 20.68 16.85 8.50
C ARG A 10 21.71 17.67 7.73
N GLN A 11 21.32 18.28 6.62
CA GLN A 11 22.20 19.23 5.95
C GLN A 11 22.53 20.37 6.90
N HIS A 12 23.57 21.15 6.66
CA HIS A 12 23.84 22.38 7.42
C HIS A 12 24.40 23.41 6.44
N ARG A 13 24.34 24.70 6.80
CA ARG A 13 24.83 25.80 5.96
C ARG A 13 24.19 25.81 4.58
N VAL A 14 22.86 25.78 4.55
CA VAL A 14 22.05 25.70 3.33
C VAL A 14 22.45 26.75 2.29
N MET A 15 22.82 27.96 2.72
CA MET A 15 23.25 29.02 1.81
C MET A 15 24.49 28.68 0.98
N HIS A 16 25.43 27.91 1.53
CA HIS A 16 26.58 27.43 0.76
C HIS A 16 26.24 26.27 -0.19
N ARG A 17 25.16 25.53 0.08
CA ARG A 17 24.73 24.39 -0.74
C ARG A 17 23.77 24.77 -1.86
N LEU A 18 23.08 25.90 -1.69
CA LEU A 18 22.32 26.55 -2.76
C LEU A 18 23.24 27.28 -3.75
N ALA A 19 24.55 26.98 -3.76
CA ALA A 19 25.62 27.60 -4.54
C ALA A 19 25.21 27.86 -5.99
N ALA A 20 24.60 29.02 -6.17
CA ALA A 20 24.43 29.68 -7.42
C ALA A 20 25.43 30.84 -7.39
N ASP A 21 26.18 30.97 -8.48
CA ASP A 21 27.31 31.90 -8.64
C ASP A 21 26.83 33.36 -8.52
N SER A 22 25.53 33.59 -8.59
CA SER A 22 24.89 34.90 -8.51
C SER A 22 23.67 34.95 -7.56
N SER A 23 23.42 36.11 -6.94
CA SER A 23 22.20 36.39 -6.16
C SER A 23 20.87 36.09 -6.90
N PRO A 24 20.69 36.46 -8.19
CA PRO A 24 19.43 36.18 -8.91
C PRO A 24 19.17 34.69 -9.15
N GLU A 25 20.21 33.87 -9.31
CA GLU A 25 20.02 32.42 -9.42
C GLU A 25 19.60 31.80 -8.09
N ARG A 26 20.11 32.30 -6.95
CA ARG A 26 19.65 31.88 -5.62
C ARG A 26 18.19 32.23 -5.38
N ALA A 27 17.75 33.40 -5.85
CA ALA A 27 16.33 33.78 -5.80
C ALA A 27 15.46 32.80 -6.60
N LYS A 28 15.88 32.42 -7.81
CA LYS A 28 15.17 31.43 -8.65
C LYS A 28 15.07 30.07 -7.96
N VAL A 29 16.17 29.59 -7.38
CA VAL A 29 16.18 28.33 -6.63
C VAL A 29 15.31 28.42 -5.38
N GLY A 30 15.36 29.54 -4.66
CA GLY A 30 14.50 29.84 -3.52
C GLY A 30 13.02 29.74 -3.88
N GLN A 31 12.61 30.38 -4.98
CA GLN A 31 11.23 30.27 -5.48
C GLN A 31 10.82 28.84 -5.83
N GLN A 32 11.71 28.06 -6.45
CA GLN A 32 11.44 26.66 -6.75
C GLN A 32 11.21 25.84 -5.47
N ILE A 33 12.02 26.07 -4.43
CA ILE A 33 11.84 25.44 -3.12
C ILE A 33 10.53 25.88 -2.47
N LEU A 34 10.15 27.16 -2.54
CA LEU A 34 8.88 27.65 -2.01
C LEU A 34 7.67 26.95 -2.65
N ARG A 35 7.71 26.69 -3.97
CA ARG A 35 6.67 25.92 -4.68
C ARG A 35 6.59 24.47 -4.22
N PHE A 36 7.74 23.82 -3.96
CA PHE A 36 7.77 22.46 -3.41
C PHE A 36 7.28 22.41 -1.95
N ARG A 37 7.70 23.37 -1.11
CA ARG A 37 7.21 23.57 0.26
C ARG A 37 5.70 23.74 0.26
N ARG A 38 5.17 24.51 -0.70
CA ARG A 38 3.75 24.75 -0.87
C ARG A 38 2.95 23.46 -1.09
N THR A 39 3.43 22.56 -1.95
CA THR A 39 2.81 21.24 -2.17
C THR A 39 2.75 20.40 -0.88
N LEU A 40 3.79 20.46 -0.05
CA LEU A 40 3.81 19.76 1.25
C LEU A 40 2.76 20.33 2.22
N VAL A 41 2.65 21.66 2.32
CA VAL A 41 1.65 22.32 3.18
C VAL A 41 0.23 21.97 2.76
N VAL A 42 -0.06 21.94 1.45
CA VAL A 42 -1.37 21.55 0.91
C VAL A 42 -1.71 20.11 1.33
N TRP A 43 -0.78 19.17 1.14
CA TRP A 43 -1.00 17.79 1.56
C TRP A 43 -1.21 17.67 3.08
N CYS A 44 -0.40 18.35 3.91
CA CYS A 44 -0.57 18.35 5.36
C CYS A 44 -1.96 18.85 5.77
N ALA A 45 -2.45 19.94 5.16
CA ALA A 45 -3.77 20.49 5.42
C ALA A 45 -4.91 19.53 5.00
N GLN A 46 -4.75 18.81 3.90
CA GLN A 46 -5.73 17.80 3.46
C GLN A 46 -5.72 16.56 4.38
N ALA A 47 -4.54 16.03 4.67
CA ALA A 47 -4.35 14.83 5.49
C ALA A 47 -4.90 15.00 6.91
N ILE A 48 -4.64 16.16 7.54
CA ILE A 48 -5.13 16.43 8.90
C ILE A 48 -6.65 16.58 8.93
N ARG A 49 -7.27 17.16 7.89
CA ARG A 49 -8.73 17.24 7.77
C ARG A 49 -9.39 15.86 7.67
N VAL A 50 -8.74 14.91 7.00
CA VAL A 50 -9.22 13.52 6.93
C VAL A 50 -9.12 12.81 8.28
N ALA A 51 -8.05 13.06 9.04
CA ALA A 51 -7.82 12.43 10.34
C ALA A 51 -8.63 13.06 11.49
N GLN A 52 -8.92 14.36 11.42
CA GLN A 52 -9.53 15.14 12.49
C GLN A 52 -10.85 14.55 13.05
N PRO A 53 -11.83 14.13 12.22
CA PRO A 53 -13.11 13.62 12.72
C PRO A 53 -12.99 12.35 13.58
N LEU A 54 -11.89 11.61 13.42
CA LEU A 54 -11.65 10.31 14.05
C LEU A 54 -10.58 10.40 15.16
N THR A 55 -10.01 11.58 15.39
CA THR A 55 -8.96 11.78 16.39
C THR A 55 -9.56 12.44 17.63
N PHE A 56 -9.81 11.63 18.66
CA PHE A 56 -10.27 12.11 19.97
C PHE A 56 -9.06 12.45 20.86
N PRO A 57 -9.11 13.58 21.60
CA PRO A 57 -8.04 13.96 22.51
C PRO A 57 -7.90 12.94 23.62
N ASN A 58 -6.66 12.61 23.99
CA ASN A 58 -6.38 11.69 25.10
C ASN A 58 -6.35 12.41 26.46
N ILE A 59 -6.42 13.75 26.46
CA ILE A 59 -6.49 14.58 27.66
C ILE A 59 -7.97 14.81 28.02
N PRO A 60 -8.40 14.58 29.28
CA PRO A 60 -9.76 14.83 29.70
C PRO A 60 -10.12 16.31 29.49
N GLN A 61 -11.23 16.56 28.80
CA GLN A 61 -11.71 17.92 28.56
C GLN A 61 -12.10 18.58 29.88
N LYS A 62 -11.75 19.85 30.04
CA LYS A 62 -12.28 20.67 31.13
C LYS A 62 -13.80 20.73 30.98
N PRO A 63 -14.59 20.61 32.06
CA PRO A 63 -16.03 20.72 31.97
C PRO A 63 -16.42 22.00 31.24
N ALA A 64 -17.30 21.87 30.26
CA ALA A 64 -17.89 22.97 29.53
C ALA A 64 -18.46 24.02 30.50
N ASP A 65 -17.99 25.25 30.39
CA ASP A 65 -18.65 26.38 31.04
C ASP A 65 -20.00 26.61 30.31
N PRO A 66 -21.15 26.49 30.98
CA PRO A 66 -22.47 26.62 30.34
C PRO A 66 -22.73 28.01 29.74
N PHE A 67 -21.88 29.01 30.02
CA PHE A 67 -21.98 30.36 29.47
C PHE A 67 -20.98 30.64 28.34
N ARG A 68 -20.15 29.67 27.95
CA ARG A 68 -19.25 29.76 26.79
C ARG A 68 -19.56 28.66 25.78
N ALA A 69 -19.68 29.02 24.50
CA ALA A 69 -19.81 28.05 23.42
C ALA A 69 -18.62 27.09 23.44
N THR A 70 -18.90 25.80 23.64
CA THR A 70 -17.93 24.71 23.71
C THR A 70 -17.38 24.40 22.32
N ASN A 71 -16.34 25.10 21.90
CA ASN A 71 -15.66 24.85 20.63
C ASN A 71 -14.46 23.86 20.73
N GLU A 72 -14.22 23.25 21.89
CA GLU A 72 -12.95 22.56 22.16
C GLU A 72 -13.05 21.03 22.18
N HIS A 73 -13.58 20.44 21.10
CA HIS A 73 -13.34 19.03 20.81
C HIS A 73 -12.02 18.91 20.01
N GLY A 74 -11.04 18.13 20.49
CA GLY A 74 -9.79 17.85 19.77
C GLY A 74 -8.82 19.04 19.63
N ALA A 75 -8.63 19.82 20.70
CA ALA A 75 -7.94 21.11 20.68
C ALA A 75 -6.63 21.13 19.87
N ALA A 76 -5.71 20.19 20.07
CA ALA A 76 -4.42 20.22 19.38
C ALA A 76 -4.52 19.94 17.87
N VAL A 77 -5.23 18.88 17.47
CA VAL A 77 -5.42 18.49 16.06
C VAL A 77 -6.19 19.56 15.30
N SER A 78 -7.23 20.12 15.93
CA SER A 78 -8.03 21.20 15.36
C SER A 78 -7.23 22.51 15.22
N GLU A 79 -6.38 22.84 16.20
CA GLU A 79 -5.43 23.96 16.08
C GLU A 79 -4.42 23.73 14.95
N LEU A 80 -3.90 22.51 14.80
CA LEU A 80 -2.95 22.17 13.74
C LEU A 80 -3.61 22.28 12.36
N ALA A 81 -4.83 21.76 12.21
CA ALA A 81 -5.60 21.91 10.98
C ALA A 81 -5.78 23.38 10.60
N ARG A 82 -6.20 24.22 11.55
CA ARG A 82 -6.39 25.66 11.30
C ARG A 82 -5.09 26.39 10.99
N ALA A 83 -3.99 26.04 11.67
CA ALA A 83 -2.69 26.64 11.42
C ALA A 83 -2.15 26.26 10.02
N LEU A 84 -2.34 25.01 9.61
CA LEU A 84 -2.00 24.54 8.26
C LEU A 84 -2.87 25.19 7.18
N GLU A 85 -4.16 25.38 7.45
CA GLU A 85 -5.07 26.11 6.55
C GLU A 85 -4.71 27.57 6.44
N LEU A 86 -4.33 28.24 7.53
CA LEU A 86 -3.85 29.62 7.48
C LEU A 86 -2.55 29.72 6.67
N ALA A 87 -1.58 28.85 6.95
CA ALA A 87 -0.33 28.76 6.19
C ALA A 87 -0.60 28.43 4.72
N ARG A 88 -1.67 27.66 4.44
CA ARG A 88 -2.14 27.40 3.11
C ARG A 88 -2.70 28.71 2.51
N ASP A 89 -3.75 29.28 3.06
CA ASP A 89 -4.53 30.31 2.38
C ASP A 89 -3.77 31.64 2.24
N GLN A 90 -2.76 31.91 3.09
CA GLN A 90 -1.94 33.13 3.02
C GLN A 90 -0.72 33.04 2.12
N ALA A 91 -0.35 31.87 1.59
CA ALA A 91 0.84 31.80 0.73
C ALA A 91 0.54 32.38 -0.66
N THR A 92 1.41 33.29 -1.09
CA THR A 92 1.35 33.93 -2.41
C THR A 92 2.01 33.07 -3.49
N THR A 93 2.95 32.20 -3.10
CA THR A 93 3.62 31.27 -4.03
C THR A 93 2.67 30.15 -4.49
N PRO A 94 2.56 29.89 -5.81
CA PRO A 94 1.75 28.77 -6.33
C PRO A 94 2.35 27.40 -5.97
N THR A 95 1.54 26.35 -6.06
CA THR A 95 2.02 24.96 -5.96
C THR A 95 2.95 24.61 -7.12
N ALA A 96 3.87 23.68 -6.89
CA ALA A 96 4.73 23.17 -7.96
C ALA A 96 3.91 22.49 -9.05
N SER A 97 4.25 22.78 -10.31
CA SER A 97 3.61 22.17 -11.48
C SER A 97 3.98 20.69 -11.62
N SER A 98 3.15 19.92 -12.32
CA SER A 98 3.44 18.51 -12.61
C SER A 98 4.79 18.31 -13.33
N ARG A 99 5.18 19.26 -14.19
CA ARG A 99 6.48 19.22 -14.90
C ARG A 99 7.64 19.42 -13.94
N GLU A 100 7.56 20.39 -13.03
CA GLU A 100 8.60 20.64 -12.01
C GLU A 100 8.74 19.44 -11.07
N ILE A 101 7.63 18.83 -10.66
CA ILE A 101 7.63 17.64 -9.81
C ILE A 101 8.21 16.43 -10.55
N ALA A 102 8.04 16.31 -11.87
CA ALA A 102 8.53 15.17 -12.65
C ALA A 102 10.00 15.30 -13.10
N THR A 103 10.55 16.51 -13.16
CA THR A 103 11.88 16.78 -13.73
C THR A 103 12.96 16.78 -12.64
N PRO A 104 13.95 15.87 -12.66
CA PRO A 104 15.04 15.86 -11.69
C PRO A 104 15.84 17.16 -11.68
N ASN A 105 16.36 17.56 -10.51
CA ASN A 105 17.26 18.71 -10.38
C ASN A 105 18.70 18.23 -10.09
N LEU A 106 19.69 18.95 -10.61
CA LEU A 106 21.11 18.66 -10.37
C LEU A 106 21.59 19.10 -8.98
N ASN A 107 20.89 20.06 -8.35
CA ASN A 107 21.20 20.47 -6.98
C ASN A 107 20.50 19.53 -5.99
N ASP A 108 21.29 18.78 -5.21
CA ASP A 108 20.81 17.81 -4.23
C ASP A 108 19.78 18.38 -3.24
N VAL A 109 19.96 19.64 -2.80
CA VAL A 109 19.03 20.30 -1.88
C VAL A 109 17.66 20.46 -2.52
N VAL A 110 17.65 20.93 -3.76
CA VAL A 110 16.42 21.14 -4.53
C VAL A 110 15.79 19.81 -4.89
N GLU A 111 16.60 18.79 -5.18
CA GLU A 111 16.15 17.45 -5.49
C GLU A 111 15.44 16.80 -4.29
N HIS A 112 15.96 16.92 -3.07
CA HIS A 112 15.25 16.45 -1.87
C HIS A 112 13.90 17.16 -1.67
N TRP A 113 13.83 18.48 -1.88
CA TRP A 113 12.56 19.21 -1.84
C TRP A 113 11.58 18.73 -2.93
N ARG A 114 12.07 18.49 -4.14
CA ARG A 114 11.26 17.97 -5.26
C ARG A 114 10.75 16.56 -4.95
N LEU A 115 11.59 15.66 -4.43
CA LEU A 115 11.20 14.31 -4.06
C LEU A 115 10.20 14.30 -2.90
N ALA A 116 10.35 15.20 -1.94
CA ALA A 116 9.37 15.41 -0.87
C ALA A 116 8.02 15.88 -1.43
N ALA A 117 8.01 16.88 -2.31
CA ALA A 117 6.81 17.40 -2.95
C ALA A 117 6.16 16.36 -3.89
N ARG A 118 6.96 15.56 -4.60
CA ARG A 118 6.48 14.43 -5.41
C ARG A 118 5.76 13.40 -4.56
N ALA A 119 6.34 13.04 -3.42
CA ALA A 119 5.71 12.11 -2.49
C ALA A 119 4.40 12.68 -1.93
N ALA A 120 4.34 13.99 -1.65
CA ALA A 120 3.11 14.66 -1.19
C ALA A 120 2.01 14.67 -2.26
N ALA A 121 2.36 15.02 -3.50
CA ALA A 121 1.42 15.01 -4.61
C ALA A 121 0.87 13.60 -4.90
N LEU A 122 1.68 12.55 -4.75
CA LEU A 122 1.20 11.17 -4.89
C LEU A 122 0.33 10.73 -3.72
N ALA A 123 0.67 11.17 -2.50
CA ALA A 123 -0.06 10.85 -1.29
C ALA A 123 -1.39 11.61 -1.16
N GLU A 124 -1.66 12.64 -1.98
CA GLU A 124 -2.99 13.27 -2.07
C GLU A 124 -4.08 12.26 -2.45
N HIS A 125 -3.73 11.26 -3.27
CA HIS A 125 -4.63 10.14 -3.60
C HIS A 125 -4.96 9.25 -2.38
N ASP A 126 -4.14 9.32 -1.32
CA ASP A 126 -4.27 8.52 -0.09
C ASP A 126 -5.07 9.25 0.98
N THR A 127 -5.35 10.53 0.77
CA THR A 127 -6.07 11.38 1.71
C THR A 127 -7.28 12.02 1.04
N ALA A 128 -7.86 11.33 0.06
CA ALA A 128 -9.13 11.71 -0.53
C ALA A 128 -10.25 11.63 0.54
N PRO A 129 -11.26 12.53 0.52
CA PRO A 129 -12.35 12.53 1.49
C PRO A 129 -13.08 11.18 1.61
N ASP A 130 -13.18 10.43 0.51
CA ASP A 130 -13.81 9.09 0.46
C ASP A 130 -13.08 8.06 1.33
N LEU A 131 -11.79 8.28 1.62
CA LEU A 131 -11.00 7.38 2.44
C LEU A 131 -11.24 7.58 3.95
N ALA A 132 -11.73 8.75 4.37
CA ALA A 132 -12.07 9.04 5.76
C ALA A 132 -13.07 8.02 6.35
N VAL A 133 -13.96 7.48 5.50
CA VAL A 133 -14.97 6.48 5.88
C VAL A 133 -14.35 5.13 6.27
N HIS A 134 -13.11 4.86 5.85
CA HIS A 134 -12.44 3.56 6.00
C HIS A 134 -11.31 3.57 7.04
N LEU A 135 -11.00 4.73 7.63
CA LEU A 135 -9.93 4.85 8.62
C LEU A 135 -10.43 4.47 10.01
N THR A 136 -9.61 3.73 10.75
CA THR A 136 -9.82 3.53 12.19
C THR A 136 -9.29 4.74 12.99
N ALA A 137 -9.74 4.92 14.23
CA ALA A 137 -9.22 5.98 15.10
C ALA A 137 -7.70 5.87 15.34
N ALA A 138 -7.16 4.65 15.41
CA ALA A 138 -5.72 4.41 15.57
C ALA A 138 -4.91 4.77 14.30
N GLN A 139 -5.47 4.51 13.11
CA GLN A 139 -4.89 4.94 11.83
C GLN A 139 -4.96 6.47 11.68
N ALA A 140 -6.09 7.09 12.04
CA ALA A 140 -6.25 8.55 12.01
C ALA A 140 -5.24 9.26 12.93
N ARG A 141 -5.04 8.75 14.15
CA ARG A 141 -3.97 9.20 15.06
C ARG A 141 -2.59 9.11 14.42
N THR A 142 -2.28 7.99 13.76
CA THR A 142 -1.00 7.80 13.08
C THR A 142 -0.77 8.84 11.99
N ILE A 143 -1.81 9.13 11.18
CA ILE A 143 -1.77 10.21 10.17
C ILE A 143 -1.56 11.57 10.84
N ALA A 144 -2.29 11.88 11.92
CA ALA A 144 -2.14 13.15 12.64
C ALA A 144 -0.73 13.33 13.22
N GLY A 145 -0.13 12.29 13.78
CA GLY A 145 1.26 12.29 14.26
C GLY A 145 2.27 12.49 13.12
N ASP A 146 2.03 11.88 11.97
CA ASP A 146 2.86 12.05 10.78
C ASP A 146 2.79 13.49 10.22
N VAL A 147 1.59 14.08 10.14
CA VAL A 147 1.40 15.48 9.74
C VAL A 147 2.06 16.42 10.74
N ALA A 148 1.96 16.15 12.04
CA ALA A 148 2.63 16.93 13.07
C ALA A 148 4.16 16.91 12.90
N ALA A 149 4.76 15.73 12.71
CA ALA A 149 6.21 15.61 12.49
C ALA A 149 6.68 16.31 11.21
N ILE A 150 5.92 16.22 10.12
CA ILE A 150 6.22 16.91 8.87
C ILE A 150 6.08 18.43 9.04
N SER A 151 5.05 18.90 9.75
CA SER A 151 4.84 20.32 10.04
C SER A 151 5.99 20.91 10.88
N GLN A 152 6.50 20.16 11.87
CA GLN A 152 7.71 20.54 12.61
C GLN A 152 8.92 20.68 11.68
N ALA A 153 9.12 19.72 10.79
CA ALA A 153 10.24 19.76 9.84
C ALA A 153 10.14 21.01 8.94
N LEU A 154 8.93 21.34 8.46
CA LEU A 154 8.69 22.53 7.66
C LEU A 154 9.00 23.83 8.43
N VAL A 155 8.62 23.93 9.70
CA VAL A 155 8.92 25.10 10.56
C VAL A 155 10.43 25.26 10.78
N VAL A 156 11.14 24.17 11.06
CA VAL A 156 12.60 24.19 11.24
C VAL A 156 13.31 24.58 9.95
N LEU A 157 12.89 24.00 8.82
CA LEU A 157 13.44 24.34 7.51
C LEU A 157 13.12 25.79 7.15
N ASP A 158 11.91 26.28 7.39
CA ASP A 158 11.53 27.67 7.08
C ASP A 158 12.48 28.70 7.73
N ARG A 159 12.79 28.51 9.02
CA ARG A 159 13.76 29.35 9.74
C ARG A 159 15.16 29.31 9.13
N ARG A 160 15.54 28.17 8.57
CA ARG A 160 16.87 27.92 8.01
C ARG A 160 17.04 28.50 6.60
N TYR A 161 15.96 28.61 5.84
CA TYR A 161 15.95 29.24 4.51
C TYR A 161 15.65 30.75 4.57
N ARG A 162 15.39 31.33 5.75
CA ARG A 162 15.04 32.76 5.95
C ARG A 162 15.99 33.77 5.28
N ASN A 163 17.27 33.42 5.12
CA ASN A 163 18.28 34.29 4.49
C ASN A 163 18.36 34.13 2.96
N THR A 164 17.53 33.28 2.36
CA THR A 164 17.43 33.16 0.90
C THR A 164 16.76 34.42 0.34
N PRO A 165 17.27 35.00 -0.77
CA PRO A 165 16.60 36.13 -1.41
C PRO A 165 15.15 35.81 -1.75
N ASP A 166 14.25 36.78 -1.53
CA ASP A 166 12.81 36.68 -1.78
C ASP A 166 12.10 35.52 -1.04
N TRP A 167 12.66 35.07 0.09
CA TRP A 167 12.05 34.02 0.89
C TRP A 167 10.76 34.46 1.57
N GLU A 168 9.65 33.83 1.20
CA GLU A 168 8.35 34.00 1.85
C GLU A 168 8.26 33.09 3.09
N PRO A 169 8.21 33.60 4.33
CA PRO A 169 8.09 32.78 5.52
C PRO A 169 6.71 32.11 5.61
N LEU A 170 6.61 31.00 6.34
CA LEU A 170 5.31 30.37 6.59
C LEU A 170 4.42 31.27 7.45
N ALA A 171 3.20 31.56 6.98
CA ALA A 171 2.23 32.29 7.77
C ALA A 171 1.90 31.55 9.07
N GLY A 172 1.97 32.27 10.20
CA GLY A 172 1.74 31.70 11.52
C GLY A 172 2.75 30.63 11.93
N CYS A 173 4.00 30.69 11.43
CA CYS A 173 5.05 29.68 11.65
C CYS A 173 5.18 29.21 13.11
N ASP A 174 5.17 30.13 14.08
CA ASP A 174 5.26 29.77 15.50
C ASP A 174 4.01 29.04 16.01
N ARG A 175 2.82 29.50 15.61
CA ARG A 175 1.55 28.84 15.94
C ARG A 175 1.47 27.45 15.32
N LEU A 176 1.92 27.29 14.08
CA LEU A 176 2.02 26.00 13.40
C LEU A 176 2.97 25.06 14.15
N GLY A 177 4.13 25.57 14.58
CA GLY A 177 5.08 24.81 15.40
C GLY A 177 4.49 24.37 16.74
N TRP A 178 3.82 25.24 17.48
CA TRP A 178 3.19 24.87 18.74
C TRP A 178 2.05 23.87 18.56
N ALA A 179 1.18 24.10 17.58
CA ALA A 179 0.07 23.19 17.28
C ALA A 179 0.57 21.81 16.87
N ALA A 180 1.58 21.73 16.01
CA ALA A 180 2.19 20.47 15.61
C ALA A 180 2.80 19.72 16.80
N LEU A 181 3.47 20.43 17.73
CA LEU A 181 4.04 19.80 18.92
C LEU A 181 2.94 19.26 19.85
N ALA A 182 1.89 20.06 20.09
CA ALA A 182 0.75 19.64 20.88
C ALA A 182 0.05 18.42 20.28
N THR A 183 -0.14 18.38 18.96
CA THR A 183 -0.72 17.21 18.27
C THR A 183 0.17 15.98 18.38
N ALA A 184 1.48 16.12 18.20
CA ALA A 184 2.40 15.00 18.33
C ALA A 184 2.35 14.39 19.74
N LEU A 185 2.31 15.23 20.77
CA LEU A 185 2.16 14.79 22.16
C LEU A 185 0.81 14.09 22.40
N ASP A 186 -0.30 14.70 21.99
CA ASP A 186 -1.64 14.13 22.19
C ASP A 186 -1.78 12.77 21.49
N VAL A 187 -1.30 12.65 20.26
CA VAL A 187 -1.31 11.39 19.48
C VAL A 187 -0.42 10.33 20.11
N SER A 188 0.74 10.70 20.67
CA SER A 188 1.70 9.75 21.26
C SER A 188 1.17 9.01 22.49
N LEU A 189 0.13 9.55 23.14
CA LEU A 189 -0.55 8.92 24.28
C LEU A 189 -1.49 7.77 23.87
N GLY A 190 -1.85 7.68 22.59
CA GLY A 190 -2.68 6.60 22.05
C GLY A 190 -1.87 5.44 21.47
N GLN A 191 -2.50 4.28 21.28
CA GLN A 191 -1.89 3.18 20.51
C GLN A 191 -1.95 3.49 19.00
N PRO A 192 -0.80 3.63 18.31
CA PRO A 192 -0.78 3.87 16.87
C PRO A 192 -1.04 2.57 16.09
N ASP A 193 -1.69 2.71 14.93
CA ASP A 193 -1.86 1.63 13.94
C ASP A 193 -1.14 2.00 12.65
N TYR A 194 0.03 1.39 12.44
CA TYR A 194 0.88 1.64 11.27
C TYR A 194 0.44 0.88 10.01
N SER A 195 -0.67 0.13 10.04
CA SER A 195 -1.24 -0.49 8.85
C SER A 195 -1.65 0.54 7.78
N VAL A 196 -1.78 1.82 8.14
CA VAL A 196 -1.98 2.94 7.20
C VAL A 196 -0.88 3.00 6.12
N ASP A 197 0.35 2.57 6.42
CA ASP A 197 1.42 2.50 5.42
C ASP A 197 1.19 1.39 4.37
N GLN A 198 0.32 0.43 4.67
CA GLN A 198 -0.06 -0.65 3.77
C GLN A 198 -1.25 -0.27 2.89
N THR A 199 -2.07 0.70 3.30
CA THR A 199 -3.31 1.13 2.62
C THR A 199 -3.11 2.28 1.63
N GLY A 200 -1.94 2.94 1.62
CA GLY A 200 -1.62 3.99 0.66
C GLY A 200 -1.69 3.54 -0.81
N TRP A 201 -1.88 4.49 -1.72
CA TRP A 201 -1.95 4.32 -3.17
C TRP A 201 -0.66 3.70 -3.64
N ARG A 202 -0.78 2.44 -4.04
CA ARG A 202 0.26 1.76 -4.78
C ARG A 202 -0.04 1.93 -6.27
N PRO A 203 0.95 2.29 -7.10
CA PRO A 203 0.78 2.26 -8.54
C PRO A 203 0.16 0.93 -8.93
N ARG A 204 -0.92 0.97 -9.73
CA ARG A 204 -1.59 -0.26 -10.19
C ARG A 204 -0.53 -1.22 -10.69
N THR A 205 -0.45 -2.42 -10.10
CA THR A 205 0.49 -3.44 -10.54
C THR A 205 0.24 -3.73 -12.01
N LYS A 206 1.21 -3.38 -12.86
CA LYS A 206 1.11 -3.58 -14.30
C LYS A 206 1.67 -4.96 -14.66
N PRO A 207 1.14 -5.60 -15.72
CA PRO A 207 1.80 -6.76 -16.29
C PRO A 207 3.21 -6.38 -16.75
N ILE A 208 4.17 -7.26 -16.50
CA ILE A 208 5.53 -7.13 -17.03
C ILE A 208 5.44 -7.38 -18.53
N ARG A 209 5.63 -6.30 -19.30
CA ARG A 209 5.65 -6.31 -20.77
C ARG A 209 7.04 -6.72 -21.28
N GLY A 210 7.09 -7.17 -22.53
CA GLY A 210 8.33 -7.56 -23.20
C GLY A 210 8.47 -9.06 -23.38
N PRO A 211 9.60 -9.53 -23.94
CA PRO A 211 9.85 -10.94 -24.17
C PRO A 211 9.85 -11.71 -22.84
N ALA A 212 9.57 -13.01 -22.91
CA ALA A 212 9.63 -13.88 -21.74
C ALA A 212 11.06 -13.89 -21.19
N LYS A 213 11.20 -13.67 -19.88
CA LYS A 213 12.48 -13.88 -19.21
C LYS A 213 12.90 -15.35 -19.31
N PRO A 214 14.22 -15.64 -19.41
CA PRO A 214 14.71 -17.02 -19.49
C PRO A 214 14.52 -17.75 -18.15
N GLY A 215 14.35 -19.07 -18.24
CA GLY A 215 14.29 -19.97 -17.09
C GLY A 215 13.20 -19.65 -16.06
N VAL A 216 13.53 -19.78 -14.78
CA VAL A 216 12.60 -19.64 -13.64
C VAL A 216 12.01 -18.23 -13.55
N LEU A 217 12.77 -17.21 -13.97
CA LEU A 217 12.29 -15.83 -14.03
C LEU A 217 11.12 -15.68 -15.00
N GLY A 218 11.10 -16.47 -16.08
CA GLY A 218 9.98 -16.51 -17.03
C GLY A 218 8.72 -17.11 -16.43
N VAL A 219 8.86 -18.08 -15.51
CA VAL A 219 7.76 -18.68 -14.76
C VAL A 219 7.19 -17.66 -13.77
N LEU A 220 8.05 -17.00 -12.98
CA LEU A 220 7.63 -15.92 -12.06
C LEU A 220 6.98 -14.75 -12.77
N GLN A 221 7.48 -14.37 -13.95
CA GLN A 221 6.86 -13.33 -14.77
C GLN A 221 5.44 -13.71 -15.19
N ALA A 222 5.23 -14.96 -15.59
CA ALA A 222 3.92 -15.47 -15.97
C ALA A 222 2.96 -15.51 -14.77
N GLU A 223 3.40 -15.98 -13.60
CA GLU A 223 2.61 -15.99 -12.37
C GLU A 223 2.25 -14.56 -11.88
N HIS A 224 3.20 -13.62 -11.96
CA HIS A 224 2.91 -12.22 -11.67
C HIS A 224 1.87 -11.64 -12.64
N ASN A 225 2.02 -11.89 -13.94
CA ASN A 225 1.07 -11.43 -14.95
C ASN A 225 -0.31 -12.09 -14.78
N LEU A 226 -0.36 -13.36 -14.39
CA LEU A 226 -1.58 -14.06 -14.03
C LEU A 226 -2.30 -13.35 -12.87
N LEU A 227 -1.60 -13.06 -11.77
CA LEU A 227 -2.16 -12.35 -10.62
C LEU A 227 -2.71 -10.97 -11.02
N VAL A 228 -1.99 -10.21 -11.85
CA VAL A 228 -2.46 -8.90 -12.34
C VAL A 228 -3.72 -9.04 -13.19
N ARG A 229 -3.78 -10.06 -14.07
CA ARG A 229 -4.93 -10.30 -14.97
C ARG A 229 -6.13 -10.93 -14.25
N LEU A 230 -5.92 -11.60 -13.11
CA LEU A 230 -6.96 -12.12 -12.22
C LEU A 230 -7.77 -11.01 -11.51
N LYS A 231 -7.51 -9.73 -11.81
CA LYS A 231 -8.38 -8.62 -11.37
C LYS A 231 -9.76 -8.66 -12.02
N SER A 232 -9.89 -9.18 -13.24
CA SER A 232 -11.19 -9.39 -13.88
C SER A 232 -11.75 -10.77 -13.51
N ILE A 233 -13.06 -10.84 -13.24
CA ILE A 233 -13.73 -12.10 -12.91
C ILE A 233 -13.67 -13.03 -14.14
N PRO A 234 -13.01 -14.20 -14.04
CA PRO A 234 -13.02 -15.20 -15.10
C PRO A 234 -14.37 -15.93 -15.15
N ASN A 235 -14.75 -16.41 -16.33
CA ASN A 235 -15.84 -17.39 -16.41
C ASN A 235 -15.43 -18.74 -15.76
N ALA A 236 -16.41 -19.61 -15.50
CA ALA A 236 -16.17 -20.84 -14.73
C ALA A 236 -15.17 -21.80 -15.40
N MET A 237 -15.13 -21.83 -16.75
CA MET A 237 -14.18 -22.65 -17.48
C MET A 237 -12.75 -22.13 -17.32
N ASN A 238 -12.55 -20.83 -17.50
CA ASN A 238 -11.25 -20.18 -17.32
C ASN A 238 -10.77 -20.33 -15.87
N LEU A 239 -11.66 -20.18 -14.89
CA LEU A 239 -11.32 -20.41 -13.48
C LEU A 239 -10.82 -21.83 -13.23
N ARG A 240 -11.47 -22.84 -13.84
CA ARG A 240 -11.02 -24.25 -13.75
C ARG A 240 -9.62 -24.45 -14.32
N LEU A 241 -9.32 -23.81 -15.46
CA LEU A 241 -7.99 -23.88 -16.09
C LEU A 241 -6.93 -23.20 -15.22
N ILE A 242 -7.26 -22.05 -14.64
CA ILE A 242 -6.37 -21.33 -13.72
C ILE A 242 -6.09 -22.17 -12.47
N VAL A 243 -7.12 -22.75 -11.84
CA VAL A 243 -6.97 -23.64 -10.67
C VAL A 243 -6.12 -24.87 -11.00
N ASP A 244 -6.32 -25.49 -12.17
CA ASP A 244 -5.48 -26.63 -12.60
C ASP A 244 -4.03 -26.20 -12.85
N SER A 245 -3.80 -25.01 -13.40
CA SER A 245 -2.44 -24.48 -13.58
C SER A 245 -1.70 -24.30 -12.26
N GLN A 246 -2.39 -23.81 -11.23
CA GLN A 246 -1.81 -23.63 -9.89
C GLN A 246 -1.48 -24.97 -9.24
N ARG A 247 -2.36 -25.98 -9.40
CA ARG A 247 -2.09 -27.37 -8.99
C ARG A 247 -0.81 -27.90 -9.65
N LEU A 248 -0.73 -27.80 -10.97
CA LEU A 248 0.40 -28.31 -11.76
C LEU A 248 1.70 -27.58 -11.43
N LEU A 249 1.67 -26.25 -11.36
CA LEU A 249 2.86 -25.45 -11.10
C LEU A 249 3.41 -25.71 -9.70
N THR A 250 2.55 -25.74 -8.68
CA THR A 250 2.97 -26.08 -7.31
C THR A 250 3.60 -27.46 -7.27
N SER A 251 2.95 -28.46 -7.89
CA SER A 251 3.44 -29.83 -7.90
C SER A 251 4.83 -29.97 -8.55
N GLN A 252 5.09 -29.21 -9.62
CA GLN A 252 6.38 -29.23 -10.32
C GLN A 252 7.48 -28.48 -9.56
N LEU A 253 7.13 -27.57 -8.66
CA LEU A 253 8.08 -26.80 -7.85
C LEU A 253 8.50 -27.52 -6.55
N ILE A 254 7.72 -28.51 -6.08
CA ILE A 254 8.01 -29.29 -4.86
C ILE A 254 9.44 -29.88 -4.86
N PRO A 255 9.92 -30.58 -5.91
CA PRO A 255 11.28 -31.16 -5.90
C PRO A 255 12.39 -30.12 -5.78
N TYR A 256 12.13 -28.87 -6.19
CA TYR A 256 13.09 -27.77 -6.04
C TYR A 256 13.07 -27.19 -4.62
N ALA A 257 11.88 -27.10 -4.00
CA ALA A 257 11.76 -26.70 -2.60
C ALA A 257 12.34 -27.73 -1.65
N GLU A 258 12.13 -29.03 -1.88
CA GLU A 258 12.65 -30.12 -1.02
C GLU A 258 14.18 -30.04 -0.81
N ARG A 259 14.91 -29.56 -1.83
CA ARG A 259 16.38 -29.41 -1.77
C ARG A 259 16.86 -28.24 -0.91
N VAL A 260 15.99 -27.26 -0.65
CA VAL A 260 16.32 -25.99 0.00
C VAL A 260 15.64 -25.88 1.36
N ASP A 261 14.34 -26.17 1.40
CA ASP A 261 13.46 -26.04 2.55
C ASP A 261 12.37 -27.14 2.51
N PRO A 262 12.56 -28.24 3.27
CA PRO A 262 11.60 -29.33 3.35
C PRO A 262 10.24 -28.93 3.93
N GLU A 263 10.18 -27.92 4.81
CA GLU A 263 8.92 -27.44 5.38
C GLU A 263 8.09 -26.72 4.32
N LEU A 264 8.73 -25.86 3.52
CA LEU A 264 8.09 -25.20 2.38
C LEU A 264 7.57 -26.22 1.36
N ALA A 265 8.31 -27.30 1.11
CA ALA A 265 7.87 -28.38 0.25
C ALA A 265 6.58 -29.06 0.77
N GLU A 266 6.47 -29.29 2.09
CA GLU A 266 5.26 -29.86 2.69
C GLU A 266 4.06 -28.91 2.60
N GLN A 267 4.29 -27.60 2.79
CA GLN A 267 3.26 -26.59 2.56
C GLN A 267 2.76 -26.62 1.10
N TRP A 268 3.67 -26.81 0.15
CA TRP A 268 3.34 -26.91 -1.28
C TRP A 268 2.65 -28.22 -1.66
N ARG A 269 2.96 -29.34 -0.99
CA ARG A 269 2.18 -30.59 -1.10
C ARG A 269 0.74 -30.38 -0.62
N THR A 270 0.59 -29.75 0.55
CA THR A 270 -0.73 -29.39 1.10
C THR A 270 -1.50 -28.48 0.14
N ARG A 271 -0.86 -27.42 -0.36
CA ARG A 271 -1.45 -26.53 -1.38
C ARG A 271 -1.89 -27.31 -2.62
N THR A 272 -1.06 -28.20 -3.14
CA THR A 272 -1.39 -29.04 -4.31
C THR A 272 -2.62 -29.92 -4.07
N ALA A 273 -2.73 -30.52 -2.88
CA ALA A 273 -3.89 -31.32 -2.49
C ALA A 273 -5.17 -30.47 -2.41
N THR A 274 -5.09 -29.28 -1.81
CA THR A 274 -6.19 -28.30 -1.75
C THR A 274 -6.68 -27.92 -3.14
N TYR A 275 -5.76 -27.55 -4.04
CA TYR A 275 -6.12 -27.22 -5.43
C TYR A 275 -6.72 -28.41 -6.20
N SER A 276 -6.26 -29.64 -5.93
CA SER A 276 -6.86 -30.86 -6.49
C SER A 276 -8.29 -31.09 -6.01
N ARG A 277 -8.60 -30.72 -4.76
CA ARG A 277 -9.96 -30.75 -4.21
C ARG A 277 -10.83 -29.67 -4.86
N ILE A 278 -10.37 -28.42 -4.89
CA ILE A 278 -11.08 -27.29 -5.49
C ILE A 278 -11.36 -27.55 -6.99
N GLN A 279 -10.41 -28.11 -7.73
CA GLN A 279 -10.61 -28.47 -9.14
C GLN A 279 -11.74 -29.48 -9.35
N ARG A 280 -11.88 -30.47 -8.46
CA ARG A 280 -12.98 -31.44 -8.49
C ARG A 280 -14.31 -30.79 -8.16
N GLU A 281 -14.35 -29.95 -7.13
CA GLU A 281 -15.55 -29.24 -6.69
C GLU A 281 -16.05 -28.24 -7.75
N LEU A 282 -15.14 -27.54 -8.44
CA LEU A 282 -15.45 -26.65 -9.55
C LEU A 282 -16.13 -27.33 -10.75
N ARG A 283 -16.08 -28.67 -10.87
CA ARG A 283 -16.86 -29.38 -11.90
C ARG A 283 -18.36 -29.21 -11.72
N ASN A 284 -18.79 -28.88 -10.50
CA ASN A 284 -20.19 -28.62 -10.16
C ASN A 284 -20.54 -27.13 -10.23
N VAL A 285 -19.64 -26.28 -10.74
CA VAL A 285 -19.87 -24.85 -10.94
C VAL A 285 -19.89 -24.55 -12.43
N GLY A 286 -20.96 -23.89 -12.87
CA GLY A 286 -21.11 -23.32 -14.21
C GLY A 286 -21.04 -21.79 -14.16
N GLY A 287 -20.89 -21.17 -15.33
CA GLY A 287 -20.88 -19.71 -15.44
C GLY A 287 -20.20 -19.26 -16.72
N ARG A 288 -20.90 -18.47 -17.54
CA ARG A 288 -20.37 -17.91 -18.80
C ARG A 288 -20.02 -16.43 -18.70
N LEU A 289 -20.42 -15.76 -17.62
CA LEU A 289 -20.15 -14.35 -17.38
C LEU A 289 -18.69 -14.15 -16.99
N GLY A 290 -18.08 -13.10 -17.50
CA GLY A 290 -16.68 -12.74 -17.27
C GLY A 290 -15.72 -13.16 -18.39
N ASN A 291 -14.57 -12.49 -18.45
CA ASN A 291 -13.48 -12.81 -19.38
C ASN A 291 -12.21 -13.08 -18.59
N GLY A 292 -11.71 -14.31 -18.71
CA GLY A 292 -10.49 -14.78 -18.05
C GLY A 292 -9.42 -15.25 -19.03
N ALA A 293 -9.57 -14.98 -20.34
CA ALA A 293 -8.69 -15.54 -21.37
C ALA A 293 -7.24 -15.11 -21.16
N GLY A 294 -7.01 -13.83 -20.83
CA GLY A 294 -5.67 -13.33 -20.54
C GLY A 294 -5.03 -13.99 -19.32
N ALA A 295 -5.78 -14.15 -18.22
CA ALA A 295 -5.29 -14.85 -17.03
C ALA A 295 -4.97 -16.31 -17.35
N THR A 296 -5.86 -16.99 -18.08
CA THR A 296 -5.70 -18.38 -18.51
C THR A 296 -4.46 -18.58 -19.40
N ALA A 297 -4.19 -17.63 -20.31
CA ALA A 297 -3.01 -17.65 -21.15
C ALA A 297 -1.71 -17.53 -20.32
N GLU A 298 -1.66 -16.62 -19.34
CA GLU A 298 -0.49 -16.51 -18.46
C GLU A 298 -0.33 -17.74 -17.56
N ALA A 299 -1.41 -18.32 -17.07
CA ALA A 299 -1.42 -19.60 -16.35
C ALA A 299 -0.84 -20.75 -17.20
N ALA A 300 -1.27 -20.85 -18.47
CA ALA A 300 -0.73 -21.82 -19.42
C ALA A 300 0.76 -21.56 -19.71
N ASN A 301 1.16 -20.29 -19.86
CA ASN A 301 2.56 -19.90 -20.04
C ASN A 301 3.42 -20.31 -18.84
N ALA A 302 2.95 -20.11 -17.61
CA ALA A 302 3.68 -20.48 -16.40
C ALA A 302 3.95 -21.99 -16.37
N VAL A 303 2.93 -22.82 -16.60
CA VAL A 303 3.06 -24.28 -16.63
C VAL A 303 3.93 -24.75 -17.80
N SER A 304 3.76 -24.17 -18.99
CA SER A 304 4.55 -24.52 -20.17
C SER A 304 6.04 -24.24 -19.95
N ARG A 305 6.36 -23.06 -19.40
CA ARG A 305 7.74 -22.68 -19.07
C ARG A 305 8.32 -23.55 -17.97
N MET A 306 7.51 -23.91 -16.97
CA MET A 306 7.95 -24.81 -15.90
C MET A 306 8.31 -26.20 -16.43
N LYS A 307 7.54 -26.74 -17.37
CA LYS A 307 7.83 -28.04 -18.00
C LYS A 307 9.14 -28.08 -18.78
N VAL A 308 9.56 -26.95 -19.34
CA VAL A 308 10.80 -26.83 -20.13
C VAL A 308 12.03 -26.65 -19.22
N LEU A 309 11.85 -26.38 -17.93
CA LEU A 309 12.98 -26.22 -17.00
C LEU A 309 13.69 -27.57 -16.77
N PRO A 310 15.03 -27.61 -16.93
CA PRO A 310 15.81 -28.78 -16.57
C PRO A 310 15.66 -29.12 -15.08
N SER A 311 15.51 -30.40 -14.75
CA SER A 311 15.40 -30.89 -13.36
C SER A 311 16.63 -30.59 -12.49
N ALA A 312 17.78 -30.35 -13.12
CA ALA A 312 19.04 -29.93 -12.50
C ALA A 312 19.13 -28.42 -12.24
N THR A 313 18.12 -27.62 -12.63
CA THR A 313 18.12 -26.16 -12.40
C THR A 313 18.16 -25.87 -10.90
N VAL A 314 19.13 -25.07 -10.46
CA VAL A 314 19.20 -24.56 -9.08
C VAL A 314 18.30 -23.34 -8.96
N ILE A 315 17.29 -23.41 -8.09
CA ILE A 315 16.40 -22.28 -7.79
C ILE A 315 16.87 -21.65 -6.48
N GLU A 316 17.27 -20.39 -6.53
CA GLU A 316 17.72 -19.67 -5.34
C GLU A 316 16.58 -19.48 -4.32
N PRO A 317 16.87 -19.49 -3.01
CA PRO A 317 15.84 -19.35 -1.96
C PRO A 317 14.97 -18.09 -2.11
N ARG A 318 15.57 -16.96 -2.53
CA ARG A 318 14.84 -15.71 -2.80
C ARG A 318 13.74 -15.87 -3.87
N MET A 319 13.96 -16.75 -4.84
CA MET A 319 13.02 -17.01 -5.93
C MET A 319 11.87 -17.91 -5.45
N LEU A 320 12.16 -18.89 -4.58
CA LEU A 320 11.15 -19.69 -3.90
C LEU A 320 10.27 -18.81 -2.99
N GLY A 321 10.86 -17.87 -2.25
CA GLY A 321 10.12 -16.86 -1.49
C GLY A 321 9.24 -15.95 -2.37
N GLY A 322 9.71 -15.64 -3.58
CA GLY A 322 8.94 -14.96 -4.62
C GLY A 322 7.70 -15.75 -5.04
N PHE A 323 7.85 -17.05 -5.30
CA PHE A 323 6.71 -17.95 -5.58
C PHE A 323 5.75 -18.02 -4.41
N GLN A 324 6.24 -18.20 -3.18
CA GLN A 324 5.40 -18.27 -1.99
C GLN A 324 4.54 -17.00 -1.82
N THR A 325 5.14 -15.83 -2.06
CA THR A 325 4.42 -14.55 -2.00
C THR A 325 3.34 -14.45 -3.08
N LEU A 326 3.65 -14.88 -4.32
CA LEU A 326 2.69 -14.88 -5.43
C LEU A 326 1.57 -15.89 -5.19
N PHE A 327 1.90 -17.10 -4.74
CA PHE A 327 0.95 -18.16 -4.40
C PHE A 327 -0.06 -17.70 -3.37
N ARG A 328 0.38 -17.14 -2.24
CA ARG A 328 -0.53 -16.59 -1.23
C ARG A 328 -1.50 -15.55 -1.82
N ARG A 329 -1.00 -14.62 -2.64
CA ARG A 329 -1.84 -13.59 -3.26
C ARG A 329 -2.81 -14.15 -4.31
N ILE A 330 -2.40 -15.17 -5.05
CA ILE A 330 -3.26 -15.86 -6.02
C ILE A 330 -4.32 -16.67 -5.27
N ASP A 331 -3.96 -17.33 -4.17
CA ASP A 331 -4.87 -18.11 -3.32
C ASP A 331 -5.97 -17.21 -2.74
N GLU A 332 -5.59 -16.08 -2.13
CA GLU A 332 -6.51 -15.03 -1.68
C GLU A 332 -7.42 -14.56 -2.82
N ARG A 333 -6.84 -14.25 -3.98
CA ARG A 333 -7.58 -13.73 -5.14
C ARG A 333 -8.55 -14.76 -5.72
N ILE A 334 -8.20 -16.04 -5.75
CA ILE A 334 -9.09 -17.10 -6.22
C ILE A 334 -10.25 -17.27 -5.25
N SER A 335 -10.00 -17.18 -3.94
CA SER A 335 -11.07 -17.18 -2.93
C SER A 335 -12.03 -16.00 -3.14
N ASP A 336 -11.51 -14.80 -3.37
CA ASP A 336 -12.33 -13.60 -3.64
C ASP A 336 -13.14 -13.73 -4.95
N VAL A 337 -12.53 -14.30 -6.00
CA VAL A 337 -13.20 -14.53 -7.29
C VAL A 337 -14.36 -15.50 -7.15
N LEU A 338 -14.19 -16.57 -6.36
CA LEU A 338 -15.25 -17.54 -6.10
C LEU A 338 -16.44 -16.89 -5.37
N GLU A 339 -16.17 -16.13 -4.31
CA GLU A 339 -17.19 -15.42 -3.54
C GLU A 339 -17.90 -14.35 -4.38
N SER A 340 -17.13 -13.43 -4.98
CA SER A 340 -17.66 -12.36 -5.84
C SER A 340 -18.43 -12.91 -7.04
N GLY A 341 -18.01 -14.06 -7.58
CA GLY A 341 -18.68 -14.72 -8.70
C GLY A 341 -20.07 -15.23 -8.35
N VAL A 342 -20.29 -15.71 -7.12
CA VAL A 342 -21.63 -16.10 -6.65
C VAL A 342 -22.47 -14.88 -6.31
N GLU A 343 -21.90 -13.91 -5.57
CA GLU A 343 -22.61 -12.67 -5.19
C GLU A 343 -23.12 -11.90 -6.40
N ARG A 344 -22.33 -11.85 -7.48
CA ARG A 344 -22.71 -11.21 -8.75
C ARG A 344 -23.52 -12.11 -9.68
N ARG A 345 -23.93 -13.30 -9.22
CA ARG A 345 -24.66 -14.32 -9.99
C ARG A 345 -23.95 -14.75 -11.28
N ALA A 346 -22.62 -14.61 -11.34
CA ALA A 346 -21.79 -15.05 -12.45
C ALA A 346 -21.54 -16.58 -12.41
N PHE A 347 -21.58 -17.17 -11.22
CA PHE A 347 -21.45 -18.61 -10.99
C PHE A 347 -22.75 -19.25 -10.53
N VAL A 348 -23.01 -20.46 -11.04
CA VAL A 348 -24.24 -21.24 -10.81
C VAL A 348 -23.88 -22.68 -10.45
N GLN A 349 -24.68 -23.33 -9.61
CA GLN A 349 -24.44 -24.69 -9.17
C GLN A 349 -25.09 -25.70 -10.13
N ARG A 350 -24.35 -26.74 -10.47
CA ARG A 350 -24.84 -27.88 -11.23
C ARG A 350 -25.58 -28.84 -10.30
N VAL A 351 -26.88 -29.03 -10.55
CA VAL A 351 -27.76 -29.94 -9.82
C VAL A 351 -28.24 -31.03 -10.76
N ARG A 352 -28.27 -32.27 -10.27
CA ARG A 352 -28.85 -33.42 -10.97
C ARG A 352 -30.34 -33.47 -10.67
N VAL A 353 -31.16 -33.38 -11.72
CA VAL A 353 -32.62 -33.39 -11.60
C VAL A 353 -33.16 -34.68 -12.23
N PRO A 354 -34.03 -35.43 -11.53
CA PRO A 354 -34.72 -36.58 -12.11
C PRO A 354 -35.56 -36.15 -13.32
N ARG A 355 -35.56 -36.95 -14.39
CA ARG A 355 -36.43 -36.70 -15.56
C ARG A 355 -37.84 -37.22 -15.26
N PRO A 356 -38.91 -36.40 -15.40
CA PRO A 356 -40.27 -36.91 -15.28
C PRO A 356 -40.58 -37.92 -16.39
N VAL A 357 -41.33 -38.96 -16.03
CA VAL A 357 -41.60 -40.16 -16.83
C VAL A 357 -42.53 -39.82 -17.99
N SER A 358 -42.11 -40.11 -19.23
CA SER A 358 -43.04 -40.52 -20.30
C SER A 358 -43.02 -42.04 -20.32
N GLY A 359 -44.18 -42.69 -20.31
CA GLY A 359 -44.40 -44.11 -20.05
C GLY A 359 -43.83 -45.12 -21.07
N GLU A 360 -42.57 -44.96 -21.46
CA GLU A 360 -41.82 -45.90 -22.29
C GLU A 360 -40.87 -46.68 -21.38
N GLY A 361 -41.15 -47.97 -21.13
CA GLY A 361 -40.55 -48.79 -20.07
C GLY A 361 -39.04 -49.08 -20.21
N ARG A 362 -38.20 -48.05 -20.08
CA ARG A 362 -36.74 -48.18 -19.98
C ARG A 362 -36.31 -48.31 -18.52
N MET A 363 -35.56 -49.37 -18.21
CA MET A 363 -35.07 -49.70 -16.86
C MET A 363 -33.91 -48.82 -16.35
N VAL A 364 -33.28 -47.99 -17.19
CA VAL A 364 -32.20 -47.08 -16.77
C VAL A 364 -32.56 -45.63 -17.11
N HIS A 365 -32.66 -44.79 -16.08
CA HIS A 365 -33.10 -43.40 -16.19
C HIS A 365 -31.92 -42.45 -16.47
N PRO A 366 -31.93 -41.68 -17.57
CA PRO A 366 -30.89 -40.67 -17.81
C PRO A 366 -31.08 -39.48 -16.87
N VAL A 367 -30.10 -39.21 -16.02
CA VAL A 367 -30.06 -38.04 -15.14
C VAL A 367 -29.83 -36.77 -15.97
N ARG A 368 -30.66 -35.73 -15.79
CA ARG A 368 -30.47 -34.43 -16.44
C ARG A 368 -29.71 -33.47 -15.51
N GLU A 369 -28.68 -32.82 -16.03
CA GLU A 369 -27.99 -31.74 -15.30
C GLU A 369 -28.70 -30.40 -15.57
N ARG A 370 -28.99 -29.64 -14.51
CA ARG A 370 -29.49 -28.26 -14.55
C ARG A 370 -28.56 -27.35 -13.75
N PHE A 371 -28.46 -26.09 -14.16
CA PHE A 371 -27.71 -25.09 -13.41
C PHE A 371 -28.68 -24.15 -12.69
N VAL A 372 -28.49 -23.99 -11.38
CA VAL A 372 -29.37 -23.21 -10.50
C VAL A 372 -28.54 -22.08 -9.85
N PRO A 373 -29.08 -20.85 -9.74
CA PRO A 373 -28.44 -19.80 -8.95
C PRO A 373 -28.28 -20.22 -7.49
N VAL A 374 -27.16 -19.85 -6.89
CA VAL A 374 -26.90 -20.09 -5.47
C VAL A 374 -27.34 -18.88 -4.67
N ALA A 375 -28.10 -19.10 -3.60
CA ALA A 375 -28.63 -18.02 -2.76
C ALA A 375 -27.54 -17.37 -1.90
N ARG A 376 -26.63 -18.16 -1.30
CA ARG A 376 -25.49 -17.67 -0.54
C ARG A 376 -24.19 -18.35 -0.98
N ALA A 377 -23.11 -17.58 -1.05
CA ALA A 377 -21.77 -18.09 -1.38
C ALA A 377 -21.33 -19.25 -0.46
N ALA A 378 -21.71 -19.21 0.82
CA ALA A 378 -21.39 -20.24 1.80
C ALA A 378 -22.01 -21.62 1.49
N ASP A 379 -23.04 -21.69 0.63
CA ASP A 379 -23.74 -22.93 0.30
C ASP A 379 -22.94 -23.78 -0.70
N LEU A 380 -21.89 -23.23 -1.32
CA LEU A 380 -21.00 -23.97 -2.22
C LEU A 380 -19.81 -24.56 -1.48
N GLU A 381 -19.66 -25.88 -1.59
CA GLU A 381 -18.50 -26.63 -1.10
C GLU A 381 -17.16 -26.03 -1.52
N VAL A 382 -17.05 -25.58 -2.78
CA VAL A 382 -15.83 -24.96 -3.30
C VAL A 382 -15.45 -23.67 -2.59
N ILE A 383 -16.44 -22.88 -2.16
CA ILE A 383 -16.21 -21.62 -1.44
C ILE A 383 -15.81 -21.91 -0.01
N ARG A 384 -16.43 -22.89 0.64
CA ARG A 384 -16.02 -23.35 1.97
C ARG A 384 -14.57 -23.84 1.97
N THR A 385 -14.24 -24.76 1.06
CA THR A 385 -12.87 -25.28 0.92
C THR A 385 -11.87 -24.14 0.68
N ALA A 386 -12.17 -23.20 -0.23
CA ALA A 386 -11.31 -22.05 -0.51
C ALA A 386 -11.16 -21.13 0.72
N ARG A 387 -12.23 -20.84 1.44
CA ARG A 387 -12.19 -19.97 2.62
C ARG A 387 -11.37 -20.56 3.75
N GLU A 388 -11.48 -21.87 3.97
CA GLU A 388 -10.77 -22.58 5.03
C GLU A 388 -9.28 -22.80 4.71
N HIS A 389 -8.94 -23.06 3.44
CA HIS A 389 -7.61 -23.56 3.06
C HIS A 389 -6.78 -22.62 2.18
N LEU A 390 -7.41 -21.64 1.49
CA LEU A 390 -6.70 -20.66 0.65
C LEU A 390 -6.55 -19.29 1.31
N ARG A 391 -7.31 -18.99 2.37
CA ARG A 391 -7.13 -17.78 3.17
C ARG A 391 -6.28 -18.12 4.40
N PRO A 392 -5.06 -17.56 4.52
CA PRO A 392 -4.31 -17.65 5.77
C PRO A 392 -5.14 -17.03 6.90
N ARG A 393 -5.13 -17.64 8.10
CA ARG A 393 -5.62 -16.96 9.30
C ARG A 393 -4.81 -15.68 9.42
N ALA A 394 -5.46 -14.52 9.34
CA ALA A 394 -4.78 -13.24 9.42
C ALA A 394 -4.11 -13.15 10.80
N GLU A 395 -2.81 -13.47 10.87
CA GLU A 395 -2.00 -12.93 11.94
C GLU A 395 -2.02 -11.43 11.73
N PRO A 396 -2.49 -10.64 12.72
CA PRO A 396 -2.33 -9.20 12.64
C PRO A 396 -0.82 -8.97 12.61
N ALA A 397 -0.30 -8.67 11.42
CA ALA A 397 1.08 -8.20 11.30
C ALA A 397 1.13 -6.96 12.19
N ALA A 398 1.80 -7.06 13.33
CA ALA A 398 2.07 -5.93 14.19
C ALA A 398 2.86 -4.95 13.33
N ALA A 399 2.17 -3.95 12.77
CA ALA A 399 2.80 -2.98 11.91
C ALA A 399 3.76 -2.20 12.80
N SER A 400 5.05 -2.44 12.69
CA SER A 400 6.06 -1.68 13.42
C SER A 400 6.20 -0.30 12.77
N PRO A 401 6.57 0.76 13.51
CA PRO A 401 6.89 2.05 12.90
C PRO A 401 8.01 1.85 11.86
N GLY A 402 7.73 2.19 10.60
CA GLY A 402 8.73 2.11 9.54
C GLY A 402 9.95 3.00 9.83
N ALA A 403 11.13 2.57 9.38
CA ALA A 403 12.42 3.25 9.64
C ALA A 403 12.40 4.76 9.33
N SER A 404 11.62 5.19 8.33
CA SER A 404 11.52 6.61 7.94
C SER A 404 10.88 7.52 9.00
N ARG A 405 10.03 7.01 9.90
CA ARG A 405 9.48 7.80 11.03
C ARG A 405 10.55 8.04 12.09
N VAL A 406 11.26 6.98 12.45
CA VAL A 406 12.37 7.05 13.41
C VAL A 406 13.45 7.99 12.89
N ASP A 407 13.78 7.88 11.60
CA ASP A 407 14.81 8.69 10.96
C ASP A 407 14.46 10.19 10.93
N LEU A 408 13.20 10.53 10.64
CA LEU A 408 12.72 11.92 10.68
C LEU A 408 12.72 12.48 12.11
N HIS A 409 12.25 11.70 13.09
CA HIS A 409 12.26 12.12 14.48
C HIS A 409 13.68 12.38 14.99
N ALA A 410 14.62 11.48 14.67
CA ALA A 410 16.04 11.67 14.97
C ALA A 410 16.59 12.93 14.30
N ALA A 411 16.22 13.21 13.05
CA ALA A 411 16.66 14.40 12.33
C ALA A 411 16.07 15.70 12.90
N LEU A 412 14.86 15.68 13.47
CA LEU A 412 14.25 16.82 14.16
C LEU A 412 14.95 17.18 15.48
N ILE A 413 15.44 16.17 16.20
CA ILE A 413 16.15 16.35 17.48
C ILE A 413 17.65 16.64 17.26
N HIS A 414 18.19 16.22 16.12
CA HIS A 414 19.60 16.36 15.79
C HIS A 414 20.08 17.82 15.91
N ARG A 415 21.02 18.06 16.83
CA ARG A 415 21.82 19.29 16.89
C ARG A 415 23.20 19.05 16.28
N PRO A 416 23.73 19.95 15.45
CA PRO A 416 25.10 19.84 14.99
C PRO A 416 26.05 19.83 16.20
N PRO A 417 27.11 19.00 16.19
CA PRO A 417 28.12 19.05 17.23
C PRO A 417 28.73 20.44 17.28
N GLU A 418 28.92 20.98 18.49
CA GLU A 418 29.55 22.27 18.69
C GLU A 418 30.98 22.26 18.10
N LYS A 419 31.33 23.31 17.36
CA LYS A 419 32.71 23.50 16.89
C LYS A 419 33.61 23.63 18.12
N GLY A 420 34.32 22.56 18.47
CA GLY A 420 35.28 22.57 19.57
C GLY A 420 35.31 21.30 20.41
N ALA A 421 34.37 20.36 20.25
CA ALA A 421 34.47 19.06 20.90
C ALA A 421 35.51 18.18 20.18
N GLN A 422 36.80 18.49 20.40
CA GLN A 422 37.83 17.47 20.33
C GLN A 422 37.45 16.40 21.36
N PHE A 423 37.19 15.19 20.89
CA PHE A 423 37.20 14.04 21.78
C PHE A 423 38.64 13.92 22.28
N ASP A 424 38.88 14.30 23.53
CA ASP A 424 40.03 13.80 24.27
C ASP A 424 39.91 12.28 24.26
N VAL A 425 40.70 11.65 23.40
CA VAL A 425 41.02 10.24 23.51
C VAL A 425 41.94 10.15 24.72
N PRO A 426 41.55 9.51 25.84
CA PRO A 426 42.50 9.26 26.90
C PRO A 426 43.46 8.20 26.35
N GLY A 427 44.67 8.63 26.03
CA GLY A 427 45.79 7.72 25.95
C GLY A 427 46.09 7.21 27.36
N LEU A 428 45.85 5.91 27.56
CA LEU A 428 46.73 4.95 28.25
C LEU A 428 46.12 3.55 28.16
#